data_AF-A0A4R3XHA8-F1
#
_entry.id   AF-A0A4R3XHA8-F1
#
_cell.length_a   1.000
_cell.length_b   1.000
_cell.length_c   1.000
_cell.angle_alpha   90.00
_cell.angle_beta   90.00
_cell.angle_gamma   90.00
#
_symmetry.space_group_name_H-M   'P 1'
#
loop_
_entity.id
_entity.type
_entity.pdbx_description
1 polymer ?
#
loop_
_entity_poly.entity_id
_entity_poly.type
_entity_poly.pdbx_seq_one_letter_code
_entity_poly.pdbx_strand_id
1 'polypeptide(L)'
;MIGPQPAFVGASLAPTDPVLAADVQVGPPKSGQEDEVRFGLTSEAGLNDGLAFPFVNLAIAISLSAADGEPWLGTWIAHNVLWEVGAGVLGGWLIGCIFGWLTFLIPADTKLAQTGDGLIAIAATFVSYGLTEMIECYGFLAVFITALTIRHSHREHDFHREMHDVTEQIERLAMMILLVLFGGALVNGLLAPLRFMDVMVSVIVLLVIRPVAGWIGLLGLETAWREKLTLSFFGIRGVGSFCYLAYGLNNMPIEGGERLWAIVGLVVLLSVLFHGLTVTPTMRQLDRSQGRDPDAEGIPPSGLQRPG
;
A
#
# COMPACT_ATOMS: atom_id res chain seq x y z
N MET A 1 -8.13 29.21 -13.17
CA MET A 1 -8.09 27.78 -13.50
C MET A 1 -7.17 27.13 -12.48
N ILE A 2 -7.65 26.18 -11.66
CA ILE A 2 -6.76 25.44 -10.74
C ILE A 2 -5.85 24.61 -11.64
N GLY A 3 -4.52 24.80 -11.57
CA GLY A 3 -3.59 24.01 -12.37
C GLY A 3 -3.68 22.51 -12.05
N PRO A 4 -3.02 21.61 -12.81
CA PRO A 4 -3.08 20.16 -12.58
C PRO A 4 -2.38 19.71 -11.29
N GLN A 5 -1.53 20.57 -10.73
CA GLN A 5 -0.69 20.28 -9.57
C GLN A 5 -1.46 19.78 -8.32
N PRO A 6 -2.62 20.34 -7.91
CA PRO A 6 -3.33 19.86 -6.73
C PRO A 6 -3.98 18.50 -6.94
N ALA A 7 -4.46 18.21 -8.15
CA ALA A 7 -5.01 16.89 -8.48
C ALA A 7 -3.90 15.83 -8.44
N PHE A 8 -2.72 16.17 -8.97
CA PHE A 8 -1.56 15.29 -8.91
C PHE A 8 -1.07 15.04 -7.48
N VAL A 9 -0.89 16.09 -6.67
CA VAL A 9 -0.52 15.95 -5.25
C VAL A 9 -1.56 15.11 -4.52
N GLY A 10 -2.85 15.34 -4.78
CA GLY A 10 -3.94 14.53 -4.24
C GLY A 10 -3.80 13.06 -4.62
N ALA A 11 -3.56 12.75 -5.90
CA ALA A 11 -3.40 11.39 -6.39
C ALA A 11 -2.15 10.68 -5.84
N SER A 12 -0.99 11.36 -5.79
CA SER A 12 0.25 10.78 -5.24
C SER A 12 0.18 10.58 -3.72
N LEU A 13 -0.57 11.44 -3.04
CA LEU A 13 -0.78 11.33 -1.60
C LEU A 13 -1.99 10.49 -1.25
N ALA A 14 -2.88 10.07 -2.16
CA ALA A 14 -4.09 9.31 -1.83
C ALA A 14 -3.85 7.87 -1.36
N PRO A 15 -2.81 7.16 -1.84
CA PRO A 15 -2.48 5.81 -1.36
C PRO A 15 -1.92 5.82 0.05
N THR A 16 -2.21 4.75 0.77
CA THR A 16 -1.77 4.54 2.14
C THR A 16 -0.85 3.34 2.19
N ASP A 17 0.26 3.49 2.88
CA ASP A 17 1.31 2.49 2.94
C ASP A 17 1.55 2.08 4.41
N PRO A 18 1.07 0.89 4.80
CA PRO A 18 1.19 0.35 6.14
C PRO A 18 2.55 -0.30 6.33
N VAL A 19 3.41 -0.41 5.30
CA VAL A 19 4.77 -0.96 5.38
C VAL A 19 5.54 -0.19 6.45
N LEU A 20 5.44 1.16 6.45
CA LEU A 20 6.01 2.03 7.48
C LEU A 20 5.40 1.87 8.89
N ALA A 21 4.46 0.96 9.05
CA ALA A 21 3.55 0.81 10.16
C ALA A 21 3.31 -0.69 10.48
N ALA A 22 4.36 -1.51 10.45
CA ALA A 22 4.27 -2.95 10.69
C ALA A 22 3.47 -3.31 11.97
N ASP A 23 3.51 -2.45 12.99
CA ASP A 23 2.77 -2.60 14.25
C ASP A 23 1.23 -2.59 14.11
N VAL A 24 0.68 -2.05 13.01
CA VAL A 24 -0.77 -2.04 12.70
C VAL A 24 -1.18 -3.00 11.60
N GLN A 25 -0.22 -3.73 11.01
CA GLN A 25 -0.53 -4.76 10.04
C GLN A 25 -1.09 -6.01 10.72
N VAL A 26 -1.75 -6.86 9.93
CA VAL A 26 -2.07 -8.23 10.37
C VAL A 26 -0.78 -8.98 10.65
N GLY A 27 -0.74 -9.73 11.76
CA GLY A 27 0.36 -10.63 12.07
C GLY A 27 0.47 -11.79 11.05
N PRO A 28 1.47 -12.67 11.20
CA PRO A 28 1.71 -13.77 10.28
C PRO A 28 0.46 -14.64 10.04
N PRO A 29 0.33 -15.30 8.88
CA PRO A 29 -0.83 -16.13 8.57
C PRO A 29 -1.13 -17.14 9.68
N LYS A 30 -2.40 -17.21 10.11
CA LYS A 30 -2.90 -18.11 11.17
C LYS A 30 -2.43 -17.76 12.61
N SER A 31 -1.97 -16.53 12.87
CA SER A 31 -1.54 -16.08 14.21
C SER A 31 -2.70 -15.74 15.16
N GLY A 32 -3.94 -15.58 14.67
CA GLY A 32 -5.10 -15.26 15.50
C GLY A 32 -5.13 -13.83 16.04
N GLN A 33 -4.19 -12.96 15.61
CA GLN A 33 -4.12 -11.53 15.95
C GLN A 33 -4.77 -10.63 14.87
N GLU A 34 -5.57 -11.23 13.97
CA GLU A 34 -6.32 -10.52 12.92
C GLU A 34 -7.52 -9.80 13.55
N ASP A 35 -7.30 -8.58 14.08
CA ASP A 35 -8.40 -7.68 14.42
C ASP A 35 -8.97 -7.03 13.14
N GLU A 36 -10.26 -6.72 13.14
CA GLU A 36 -10.97 -6.10 12.00
C GLU A 36 -10.28 -4.82 11.53
N VAL A 37 -9.69 -4.07 12.47
CA VAL A 37 -8.90 -2.86 12.21
C VAL A 37 -7.60 -3.17 11.45
N ARG A 38 -6.84 -4.18 11.87
CA ARG A 38 -5.57 -4.57 11.24
C ARG A 38 -5.82 -5.12 9.84
N PHE A 39 -6.83 -5.99 9.70
CA PHE A 39 -7.25 -6.53 8.41
C PHE A 39 -7.72 -5.43 7.46
N GLY A 40 -8.52 -4.49 7.98
CA GLY A 40 -9.00 -3.33 7.23
C GLY A 40 -7.85 -2.45 6.70
N LEU A 41 -6.88 -2.09 7.55
CA LEU A 41 -5.73 -1.26 7.15
C LEU A 41 -4.85 -1.95 6.11
N THR A 42 -4.52 -3.24 6.31
CA THR A 42 -3.71 -3.99 5.33
C THR A 42 -4.45 -4.18 4.01
N SER A 43 -5.76 -4.43 4.04
CA SER A 43 -6.56 -4.60 2.81
C SER A 43 -6.75 -3.29 2.06
N GLU A 44 -7.00 -2.19 2.79
CA GLU A 44 -7.09 -0.85 2.20
C GLU A 44 -5.79 -0.49 1.50
N ALA A 45 -4.65 -0.73 2.15
CA ALA A 45 -3.34 -0.46 1.59
C ALA A 45 -3.05 -1.22 0.30
N GLY A 46 -3.21 -2.54 0.32
CA GLY A 46 -2.96 -3.37 -0.87
C GLY A 46 -3.86 -2.98 -2.04
N LEU A 47 -5.13 -2.66 -1.76
CA LEU A 47 -6.06 -2.19 -2.77
C LEU A 47 -5.67 -0.81 -3.31
N ASN A 48 -5.29 0.11 -2.43
CA ASN A 48 -4.87 1.46 -2.79
C ASN A 48 -3.60 1.44 -3.65
N ASP A 49 -2.60 0.62 -3.31
CA ASP A 49 -1.35 0.53 -4.07
C ASP A 49 -1.57 0.00 -5.50
N GLY A 50 -2.50 -0.94 -5.66
CA GLY A 50 -2.90 -1.45 -6.97
C GLY A 50 -3.76 -0.49 -7.79
N LEU A 51 -4.59 0.35 -7.15
CA LEU A 51 -5.57 1.21 -7.81
C LEU A 51 -5.20 2.69 -7.87
N ALA A 52 -4.04 3.09 -7.35
CA ALA A 52 -3.58 4.47 -7.36
C ALA A 52 -3.29 5.02 -8.77
N PHE A 53 -2.72 4.19 -9.64
CA PHE A 53 -2.25 4.61 -10.96
C PHE A 53 -3.31 5.24 -11.87
N PRO A 54 -4.56 4.71 -11.95
CA PRO A 54 -5.64 5.39 -12.66
C PRO A 54 -5.80 6.87 -12.30
N PHE A 55 -5.67 7.21 -11.01
CA PHE A 55 -5.80 8.59 -10.52
C PHE A 55 -4.56 9.43 -10.82
N VAL A 56 -3.36 8.82 -10.78
CA VAL A 56 -2.11 9.48 -11.20
C VAL A 56 -2.17 9.80 -12.70
N ASN A 57 -2.56 8.83 -13.52
CA ASN A 57 -2.75 9.01 -14.96
C ASN A 57 -3.87 10.00 -15.29
N LEU A 58 -4.93 10.06 -14.47
CA LEU A 58 -5.95 11.10 -14.59
C LEU A 58 -5.35 12.50 -14.41
N ALA A 59 -4.51 12.68 -13.39
CA ALA A 59 -3.85 13.97 -13.16
C ALA A 59 -2.91 14.35 -14.31
N ILE A 60 -2.19 13.37 -14.88
CA ILE A 60 -1.36 13.56 -16.08
C ILE A 60 -2.22 13.94 -17.29
N ALA A 61 -3.32 13.22 -17.54
CA ALA A 61 -4.23 13.49 -18.65
C ALA A 61 -4.83 14.90 -18.57
N ILE A 62 -5.25 15.33 -17.36
CA ILE A 62 -5.72 16.70 -17.12
C ILE A 62 -4.60 17.72 -17.40
N SER A 63 -3.37 17.42 -16.98
CA SER A 63 -2.21 18.29 -17.20
C SER A 63 -1.89 18.47 -18.68
N LEU A 64 -1.88 17.38 -19.45
CA LEU A 64 -1.57 17.41 -20.89
C LEU A 64 -2.71 18.02 -21.70
N SER A 65 -3.97 17.71 -21.37
CA SER A 65 -5.11 18.33 -22.03
C SER A 65 -5.19 19.84 -21.79
N ALA A 66 -4.79 20.31 -20.60
CA ALA A 66 -4.70 21.75 -20.36
C ALA A 66 -3.69 22.45 -21.28
N ALA A 67 -2.71 21.72 -21.83
CA ALA A 67 -1.76 22.23 -22.80
C ALA A 67 -2.29 22.14 -24.25
N ASP A 68 -2.89 21.02 -24.63
CA ASP A 68 -3.19 20.71 -26.05
C ASP A 68 -4.67 20.83 -26.45
N GLY A 69 -5.61 20.89 -25.49
CA GLY A 69 -7.05 21.09 -25.74
C GLY A 69 -7.81 19.88 -26.31
N GLU A 70 -7.15 18.74 -26.49
CA GLU A 70 -7.74 17.53 -27.08
C GLU A 70 -8.74 16.81 -26.13
N PRO A 71 -9.75 16.09 -26.67
CA PRO A 71 -10.68 15.27 -25.90
C PRO A 71 -9.94 14.09 -25.22
N TRP A 72 -9.63 14.26 -23.94
CA TRP A 72 -8.85 13.30 -23.16
C TRP A 72 -9.69 12.27 -22.39
N LEU A 73 -10.91 12.64 -21.97
CA LEU A 73 -11.69 11.84 -21.03
C LEU A 73 -12.07 10.46 -21.58
N GLY A 74 -12.50 10.39 -22.84
CA GLY A 74 -12.88 9.12 -23.48
C GLY A 74 -11.69 8.17 -23.64
N THR A 75 -10.55 8.71 -24.05
CA THR A 75 -9.28 7.96 -24.18
C THR A 75 -8.78 7.50 -22.83
N TRP A 76 -8.83 8.35 -21.80
CA TRP A 76 -8.45 7.99 -20.44
C TRP A 76 -9.33 6.86 -19.87
N ILE A 77 -10.65 6.93 -20.04
CA ILE A 77 -11.55 5.86 -19.60
C ILE A 77 -11.25 4.55 -20.35
N ALA A 78 -11.16 4.60 -21.67
CA ALA A 78 -10.99 3.40 -22.49
C ALA A 78 -9.62 2.73 -22.28
N HIS A 79 -8.56 3.54 -22.26
CA HIS A 79 -7.18 3.05 -22.17
C HIS A 79 -6.74 2.88 -20.71
N ASN A 80 -6.64 3.97 -19.95
CA ASN A 80 -6.08 3.93 -18.60
C ASN A 80 -6.99 3.20 -17.59
N VAL A 81 -8.32 3.29 -17.74
CA VAL A 81 -9.23 2.62 -16.79
C VAL A 81 -9.61 1.23 -17.27
N LEU A 82 -10.15 1.07 -18.48
CA LEU A 82 -10.66 -0.24 -18.92
C LEU A 82 -9.54 -1.19 -19.33
N TRP A 83 -8.65 -0.74 -20.21
CA TRP A 83 -7.59 -1.59 -20.75
C TRP A 83 -6.51 -1.89 -19.70
N GLU A 84 -5.86 -0.87 -19.12
CA GLU A 84 -4.72 -1.08 -18.20
C GLU A 84 -5.12 -1.86 -16.94
N VAL A 85 -6.32 -1.61 -16.39
CA VAL A 85 -6.85 -2.38 -15.25
C VAL A 85 -7.24 -3.79 -15.70
N GLY A 86 -7.99 -3.93 -16.80
CA GLY A 86 -8.45 -5.24 -17.28
C GLY A 86 -7.30 -6.18 -17.65
N ALA A 87 -6.31 -5.65 -18.36
CA ALA A 87 -5.11 -6.39 -18.75
C ALA A 87 -4.19 -6.64 -17.56
N GLY A 88 -4.08 -5.70 -16.60
CA GLY A 88 -3.38 -5.94 -15.32
C GLY A 88 -4.00 -7.07 -14.49
N VAL A 89 -5.34 -7.09 -14.37
CA VAL A 89 -6.07 -8.16 -13.68
C VAL A 89 -5.90 -9.50 -14.40
N LEU A 90 -6.08 -9.53 -15.72
CA LEU A 90 -5.94 -10.75 -16.50
C LEU A 90 -4.50 -11.28 -16.46
N GLY A 91 -3.52 -10.40 -16.64
CA GLY A 91 -2.10 -10.74 -16.61
C GLY A 91 -1.67 -11.28 -15.24
N GLY A 92 -2.03 -10.57 -14.16
CA GLY A 92 -1.75 -11.03 -12.80
C GLY A 92 -2.45 -12.35 -12.47
N TRP A 93 -3.69 -12.56 -12.92
CA TRP A 93 -4.39 -13.82 -12.74
C TRP A 93 -3.69 -14.97 -13.48
N LEU A 94 -3.32 -14.78 -14.75
CA LEU A 94 -2.61 -15.80 -15.53
C LEU A 94 -1.27 -16.18 -14.90
N ILE A 95 -0.48 -15.18 -14.50
CA ILE A 95 0.82 -15.38 -13.88
C ILE A 95 0.66 -16.08 -12.54
N GLY A 96 -0.29 -15.65 -11.71
CA GLY A 96 -0.62 -16.31 -10.45
C GLY A 96 -1.07 -17.76 -10.62
N CYS A 97 -1.85 -18.08 -11.65
CA CYS A 97 -2.21 -19.45 -11.99
C CYS A 97 -1.00 -20.28 -12.43
N ILE A 98 -0.10 -19.72 -13.24
CA ILE A 98 1.13 -20.39 -13.67
C ILE A 98 2.03 -20.70 -12.48
N PHE A 99 2.29 -19.71 -11.62
CA PHE A 99 3.11 -19.90 -10.42
C PHE A 99 2.44 -20.87 -9.43
N GLY A 100 1.13 -20.75 -9.22
CA GLY A 100 0.37 -21.69 -8.41
C GLY A 100 0.47 -23.13 -8.95
N TRP A 101 0.37 -23.32 -10.26
CA TRP A 101 0.57 -24.63 -10.89
C TRP A 101 2.01 -25.15 -10.76
N LEU A 102 3.00 -24.27 -10.96
CA LEU A 102 4.42 -24.60 -10.87
C LEU A 102 4.80 -25.10 -9.46
N THR A 103 4.19 -24.53 -8.41
CA THR A 103 4.36 -24.99 -7.04
C THR A 103 3.88 -26.44 -6.84
N PHE A 104 2.82 -26.88 -7.54
CA PHE A 104 2.35 -28.28 -7.45
C PHE A 104 3.27 -29.30 -8.16
N LEU A 105 4.14 -28.85 -9.08
CA LEU A 105 5.06 -29.73 -9.79
C LEU A 105 6.31 -30.09 -8.98
N ILE A 106 6.62 -29.32 -7.93
CA ILE A 106 7.79 -29.51 -7.09
C ILE A 106 7.38 -30.35 -5.87
N PRO A 107 7.87 -31.59 -5.70
CA PRO A 107 7.48 -32.44 -4.57
C PRO A 107 7.87 -31.80 -3.23
N ALA A 108 6.91 -31.73 -2.30
CA ALA A 108 7.01 -31.10 -0.98
C ALA A 108 8.09 -31.67 -0.03
N ASP A 109 8.73 -32.77 -0.38
CA ASP A 109 9.64 -33.53 0.51
C ASP A 109 11.14 -33.26 0.31
N THR A 110 11.52 -32.27 -0.52
CA THR A 110 12.94 -31.91 -0.69
C THR A 110 13.29 -30.68 0.15
N LYS A 111 14.36 -30.74 0.95
CA LYS A 111 14.86 -29.62 1.79
C LYS A 111 15.18 -28.32 1.02
N LEU A 112 15.27 -28.39 -0.31
CA LEU A 112 15.40 -27.23 -1.21
C LEU A 112 14.07 -26.47 -1.40
N ALA A 113 12.92 -27.13 -1.20
CA ALA A 113 11.61 -26.50 -1.23
C ALA A 113 11.48 -25.46 -0.10
N GLN A 114 11.93 -25.79 1.12
CA GLN A 114 11.83 -24.89 2.29
C GLN A 114 12.60 -23.55 2.18
N THR A 115 13.57 -23.45 1.27
CA THR A 115 14.30 -22.19 0.99
C THR A 115 13.86 -21.56 -0.34
N GLY A 116 13.20 -22.34 -1.21
CA GLY A 116 12.74 -21.91 -2.52
C GLY A 116 11.45 -21.08 -2.47
N ASP A 117 10.61 -21.30 -1.46
CA ASP A 117 9.25 -20.74 -1.39
C ASP A 117 9.24 -19.20 -1.31
N GLY A 118 10.14 -18.61 -0.51
CA GLY A 118 10.31 -17.15 -0.47
C GLY A 118 10.88 -16.56 -1.76
N LEU A 119 11.77 -17.28 -2.45
CA LEU A 119 12.30 -16.84 -3.73
C LEU A 119 11.23 -16.89 -4.84
N ILE A 120 10.28 -17.83 -4.74
CA ILE A 120 9.14 -17.93 -5.65
C ILE A 120 8.23 -16.71 -5.53
N ALA A 121 7.94 -16.18 -4.32
CA ALA A 121 7.19 -14.93 -4.17
C ALA A 121 7.87 -13.75 -4.87
N ILE A 122 9.17 -13.62 -4.67
CA ILE A 122 9.95 -12.54 -5.26
C ILE A 122 9.97 -12.67 -6.79
N ALA A 123 10.19 -13.89 -7.29
CA ALA A 123 10.15 -14.17 -8.71
C ALA A 123 8.77 -13.88 -9.30
N ALA A 124 7.68 -14.31 -8.65
CA ALA A 124 6.32 -14.02 -9.08
C ALA A 124 6.05 -12.51 -9.10
N THR A 125 6.56 -11.76 -8.11
CA THR A 125 6.46 -10.30 -8.06
C THR A 125 7.17 -9.64 -9.24
N PHE A 126 8.46 -9.97 -9.47
CA PHE A 126 9.22 -9.37 -10.57
C PHE A 126 8.72 -9.80 -11.96
N VAL A 127 8.34 -11.07 -12.13
CA VAL A 127 7.81 -11.58 -13.41
C VAL A 127 6.43 -10.97 -13.68
N SER A 128 5.56 -10.91 -12.67
CA SER A 128 4.27 -10.25 -12.80
C SER A 128 4.46 -8.80 -13.20
N TYR A 129 5.20 -8.02 -12.40
CA TYR A 129 5.44 -6.61 -12.68
C TYR A 129 6.05 -6.41 -14.07
N GLY A 130 7.16 -7.09 -14.35
CA GLY A 130 7.93 -6.89 -15.58
C GLY A 130 7.14 -7.24 -16.84
N LEU A 131 6.44 -8.39 -16.86
CA LEU A 131 5.68 -8.82 -18.04
C LEU A 131 4.45 -7.94 -18.28
N THR A 132 3.73 -7.53 -17.24
CA THR A 132 2.56 -6.66 -17.43
C THR A 132 2.94 -5.23 -17.75
N GLU A 133 4.06 -4.73 -17.21
CA GLU A 133 4.59 -3.40 -17.55
C GLU A 133 5.00 -3.33 -19.03
N MET A 134 5.53 -4.41 -19.60
CA MET A 134 5.86 -4.49 -21.04
C MET A 134 4.64 -4.36 -21.97
N ILE A 135 3.43 -4.61 -21.47
CA ILE A 135 2.17 -4.46 -22.19
C ILE A 135 1.47 -3.14 -21.77
N GLU A 136 2.22 -2.24 -21.13
CA GLU A 136 1.74 -0.92 -20.68
C GLU A 136 0.57 -1.02 -19.70
N CYS A 137 0.54 -2.06 -18.85
CA CYS A 137 -0.51 -2.27 -17.85
C CYS A 137 -0.01 -1.92 -16.45
N TYR A 138 -0.92 -1.78 -15.48
CA TYR A 138 -0.54 -1.50 -14.09
C TYR A 138 0.17 -2.68 -13.42
N GLY A 139 1.51 -2.65 -13.42
CA GLY A 139 2.34 -3.69 -12.83
C GLY A 139 2.04 -3.97 -11.36
N PHE A 140 1.81 -2.94 -10.55
CA PHE A 140 1.45 -3.10 -9.13
C PHE A 140 0.11 -3.83 -8.95
N LEU A 141 -0.90 -3.50 -9.76
CA LEU A 141 -2.18 -4.21 -9.75
C LEU A 141 -2.00 -5.68 -10.14
N ALA A 142 -1.19 -5.95 -11.17
CA ALA A 142 -0.91 -7.31 -11.60
C ALA A 142 -0.22 -8.13 -10.50
N VAL A 143 0.76 -7.55 -9.79
CA VAL A 143 1.43 -8.19 -8.65
C VAL A 143 0.44 -8.50 -7.53
N PHE A 144 -0.45 -7.56 -7.21
CA PHE A 144 -1.50 -7.76 -6.21
C PHE A 144 -2.44 -8.92 -6.58
N ILE A 145 -2.93 -8.95 -7.83
CA ILE A 145 -3.79 -10.04 -8.32
C ILE A 145 -3.03 -11.37 -8.38
N THR A 146 -1.76 -11.37 -8.74
CA THR A 146 -0.88 -12.55 -8.70
C THR A 146 -0.81 -13.12 -7.29
N ALA A 147 -0.55 -12.28 -6.29
CA ALA A 147 -0.48 -12.68 -4.88
C ALA A 147 -1.81 -13.25 -4.38
N LEU A 148 -2.95 -12.60 -4.72
CA LEU A 148 -4.28 -13.12 -4.38
C LEU A 148 -4.57 -14.48 -5.01
N THR A 149 -4.16 -14.68 -6.26
CA THR A 149 -4.38 -15.92 -7.02
C THR A 149 -3.54 -17.06 -6.43
N ILE A 150 -2.26 -16.81 -6.11
CA ILE A 150 -1.39 -17.78 -5.44
C ILE A 150 -1.96 -18.16 -4.06
N ARG A 151 -2.39 -17.17 -3.27
CA ARG A 151 -3.01 -17.39 -1.95
C ARG A 151 -4.30 -18.21 -2.04
N HIS A 152 -5.11 -18.00 -3.08
CA HIS A 152 -6.33 -18.78 -3.29
C HIS A 152 -6.03 -20.25 -3.60
N SER A 153 -4.98 -20.53 -4.39
CA SER A 153 -4.64 -21.88 -4.85
C SER A 153 -4.09 -22.80 -3.75
N HIS A 154 -3.57 -22.27 -2.64
CA HIS A 154 -2.82 -23.06 -1.63
C HIS A 154 -3.25 -22.74 -0.19
N ARG A 155 -4.52 -22.81 0.17
CA ARG A 155 -4.98 -22.38 1.52
C ARG A 155 -4.39 -23.14 2.72
N GLU A 156 -3.81 -24.33 2.55
CA GLU A 156 -3.48 -25.22 3.69
C GLU A 156 -1.99 -25.51 3.96
N HIS A 157 -1.04 -25.11 3.10
CA HIS A 157 0.38 -25.51 3.24
C HIS A 157 1.24 -24.51 4.07
N ASP A 158 2.27 -25.02 4.77
CA ASP A 158 3.28 -24.21 5.50
C ASP A 158 4.14 -23.29 4.60
N PHE A 159 4.07 -23.50 3.28
CA PHE A 159 4.66 -22.69 2.20
C PHE A 159 4.42 -21.17 2.37
N HIS A 160 3.25 -20.76 2.90
CA HIS A 160 2.94 -19.33 3.09
C HIS A 160 3.77 -18.65 4.18
N ARG A 161 4.26 -19.40 5.18
CA ARG A 161 5.04 -18.81 6.28
C ARG A 161 6.44 -18.44 5.82
N GLU A 162 7.15 -19.38 5.19
CA GLU A 162 8.51 -19.13 4.66
C GLU A 162 8.49 -18.08 3.55
N MET A 163 7.44 -18.05 2.73
CA MET A 163 7.25 -17.03 1.70
C MET A 163 7.07 -15.62 2.28
N HIS A 164 6.29 -15.53 3.35
CA HIS A 164 6.06 -14.28 4.08
C HIS A 164 7.34 -13.78 4.75
N ASP A 165 8.08 -14.66 5.45
CA ASP A 165 9.28 -14.28 6.20
C ASP A 165 10.38 -13.68 5.31
N VAL A 166 10.60 -14.25 4.12
CA VAL A 166 11.61 -13.72 3.17
C VAL A 166 11.15 -12.39 2.57
N THR A 167 9.87 -12.28 2.21
CA THR A 167 9.30 -11.05 1.65
C THR A 167 9.35 -9.92 2.68
N GLU A 168 9.00 -10.20 3.94
CA GLU A 168 9.07 -9.26 5.06
C GLU A 168 10.51 -8.78 5.30
N GLN A 169 11.49 -9.70 5.26
CA GLN A 169 12.90 -9.32 5.40
C GLN A 169 13.36 -8.36 4.30
N ILE A 170 12.97 -8.62 3.04
CA ILE A 170 13.33 -7.76 1.91
C ILE A 170 12.63 -6.40 2.03
N GLU A 171 11.34 -6.39 2.37
CA GLU A 171 10.57 -5.18 2.62
C GLU A 171 11.24 -4.33 3.71
N ARG A 172 11.63 -4.95 4.82
CA ARG A 172 12.31 -4.28 5.93
C ARG A 172 13.66 -3.69 5.53
N LEU A 173 14.45 -4.41 4.73
CA LEU A 173 15.72 -3.90 4.20
C LEU A 173 15.51 -2.73 3.24
N ALA A 174 14.56 -2.85 2.31
CA ALA A 174 14.21 -1.80 1.36
C ALA A 174 13.74 -0.53 2.10
N MET A 175 12.92 -0.69 3.14
CA MET A 175 12.47 0.41 3.98
C MET A 175 13.60 1.08 4.74
N MET A 176 14.54 0.31 5.32
CA MET A 176 15.71 0.88 5.99
C MET A 176 16.53 1.74 5.03
N ILE A 177 16.79 1.24 3.83
CA ILE A 177 17.52 1.98 2.79
C ILE A 177 16.75 3.25 2.44
N LEU A 178 15.45 3.15 2.16
CA LEU A 178 14.62 4.30 1.83
C LEU A 178 14.60 5.34 2.94
N LEU A 179 14.46 4.94 4.21
CA LEU A 179 14.43 5.86 5.34
C LEU A 179 15.76 6.59 5.52
N VAL A 180 16.88 5.89 5.29
CA VAL A 180 18.22 6.52 5.30
C VAL A 180 18.35 7.52 4.17
N LEU A 181 17.94 7.17 2.94
CA LEU A 181 17.97 8.07 1.79
C LEU A 181 17.06 9.29 2.00
N PHE A 182 15.87 9.06 2.54
CA PHE A 182 14.90 10.11 2.86
C PHE A 182 15.42 11.04 3.97
N GLY A 183 16.00 10.49 5.05
CA GLY A 183 16.68 11.26 6.09
C GLY A 183 17.83 12.09 5.54
N GLY A 184 18.63 11.51 4.63
CA GLY A 184 19.67 12.22 3.90
C GLY A 184 19.12 13.36 3.05
N ALA A 185 18.01 13.15 2.33
CA ALA A 185 17.35 14.19 1.54
C ALA A 185 16.84 15.33 2.42
N LEU A 186 16.25 15.04 3.58
CA LEU A 186 15.82 16.04 4.56
C LEU A 186 16.98 16.93 5.02
N VAL A 187 18.13 16.33 5.36
CA VAL A 187 19.34 17.06 5.77
C VAL A 187 19.91 17.91 4.63
N ASN A 188 19.83 17.44 3.38
CA ASN A 188 20.24 18.18 2.20
C ASN A 188 19.26 19.30 1.78
N GLY A 189 18.24 19.59 2.60
CA GLY A 189 17.32 20.71 2.35
C GLY A 189 16.15 20.35 1.45
N LEU A 190 15.68 19.10 1.42
CA LEU A 190 14.45 18.70 0.72
C LEU A 190 13.25 19.63 1.06
N LEU A 191 13.20 20.13 2.30
CA LEU A 191 12.13 20.99 2.79
C LEU A 191 12.34 22.49 2.50
N ALA A 192 13.49 22.88 1.93
CA ALA A 192 13.83 24.29 1.70
C ALA A 192 12.86 25.03 0.75
N PRO A 193 12.29 24.42 -0.30
CA PRO A 193 11.34 25.09 -1.19
C PRO A 193 9.94 25.32 -0.59
N LEU A 194 9.67 24.84 0.64
CA LEU A 194 8.34 24.90 1.23
C LEU A 194 7.93 26.32 1.61
N ARG A 195 6.64 26.59 1.41
CA ARG A 195 5.97 27.80 1.91
C ARG A 195 5.13 27.43 3.12
N PHE A 196 4.82 28.44 3.94
CA PHE A 196 3.92 28.26 5.09
C PHE A 196 2.58 27.63 4.72
N MET A 197 2.03 28.01 3.56
CA MET A 197 0.79 27.43 3.04
C MET A 197 0.91 25.93 2.76
N ASP A 198 2.08 25.46 2.30
CA ASP A 198 2.31 24.05 2.03
C ASP A 198 2.27 23.23 3.32
N VAL A 199 2.89 23.76 4.38
CA VAL A 199 2.85 23.16 5.72
C VAL A 199 1.42 23.05 6.24
N MET A 200 0.64 24.14 6.14
CA MET A 200 -0.76 24.13 6.55
C MET A 200 -1.58 23.09 5.78
N VAL A 201 -1.41 23.02 4.46
CA VAL A 201 -2.12 22.06 3.61
C VAL A 201 -1.74 20.62 3.99
N SER A 202 -0.45 20.33 4.16
CA SER A 202 0.01 18.99 4.59
C SER A 202 -0.60 18.56 5.93
N VAL A 203 -0.68 19.47 6.90
CA VAL A 203 -1.32 19.20 8.20
C VAL A 203 -2.82 18.96 8.04
N ILE A 204 -3.52 19.77 7.24
CA ILE A 204 -4.96 19.60 6.97
C ILE A 204 -5.23 18.28 6.25
N VAL A 205 -4.39 17.91 5.28
CA VAL A 205 -4.52 16.64 4.55
C VAL A 205 -4.45 15.45 5.50
N LEU A 206 -3.52 15.46 6.45
CA LEU A 206 -3.33 14.38 7.41
C LEU A 206 -4.38 14.37 8.52
N LEU A 207 -4.71 15.51 9.12
CA LEU A 207 -5.54 15.57 10.32
C LEU A 207 -7.04 15.73 10.04
N VAL A 208 -7.41 16.19 8.84
CA VAL A 208 -8.81 16.45 8.49
C VAL A 208 -9.23 15.63 7.28
N ILE A 209 -8.55 15.79 6.14
CA ILE A 209 -9.00 15.18 4.89
C ILE A 209 -8.94 13.66 5.00
N ARG A 210 -7.85 13.09 5.53
CA ARG A 210 -7.70 11.64 5.67
C ARG A 210 -8.74 11.03 6.62
N PRO A 211 -8.94 11.51 7.86
CA PRO A 211 -9.97 10.98 8.75
C PRO A 211 -11.38 11.13 8.20
N VAL A 212 -11.69 12.24 7.53
CA VAL A 212 -13.01 12.47 6.94
C VAL A 212 -13.23 11.53 5.74
N ALA A 213 -12.26 11.40 4.85
CA ALA A 213 -12.36 10.50 3.69
C ALA A 213 -12.48 9.03 4.11
N GLY A 214 -11.67 8.58 5.08
CA GLY A 214 -11.77 7.24 5.65
C GLY A 214 -13.12 7.01 6.31
N TRP A 215 -13.61 7.97 7.09
CA TRP A 215 -14.92 7.85 7.74
C TRP A 215 -16.05 7.73 6.71
N ILE A 216 -16.01 8.56 5.66
CA ILE A 216 -16.98 8.52 4.55
C ILE A 216 -16.93 7.17 3.85
N GLY A 217 -15.73 6.62 3.59
CA GLY A 217 -15.55 5.29 2.99
C GLY A 217 -16.11 4.15 3.85
N LEU A 218 -16.17 4.34 5.17
CA LEU A 218 -16.72 3.38 6.13
C LEU A 218 -18.22 3.64 6.45
N LEU A 219 -18.88 4.56 5.76
CA LEU A 219 -20.33 4.77 5.85
C LEU A 219 -21.06 3.55 5.27
N GLY A 220 -21.46 2.64 6.14
CA GLY A 220 -22.16 1.41 5.76
C GLY A 220 -21.64 0.16 6.48
N LEU A 221 -20.43 0.20 7.06
CA LEU A 221 -19.96 -0.88 7.93
C LEU A 221 -20.61 -0.78 9.31
N GLU A 222 -21.05 -1.91 9.86
CA GLU A 222 -21.55 -2.03 11.23
C GLU A 222 -20.38 -2.23 12.23
N THR A 223 -19.42 -1.32 12.25
CA THR A 223 -18.28 -1.33 13.20
C THR A 223 -18.40 -0.24 14.25
N ALA A 224 -17.72 -0.43 15.39
CA ALA A 224 -17.77 0.55 16.48
C ALA A 224 -17.17 1.89 16.03
N TRP A 225 -17.75 3.01 16.50
CA TRP A 225 -17.29 4.34 16.06
C TRP A 225 -15.79 4.59 16.35
N ARG A 226 -15.25 3.97 17.40
CA ARG A 226 -13.82 4.04 17.75
C ARG A 226 -12.95 3.29 16.73
N GLU A 227 -13.39 2.13 16.27
CA GLU A 227 -12.69 1.36 15.24
C GLU A 227 -12.69 2.11 13.92
N LYS A 228 -13.82 2.74 13.56
CA LYS A 228 -13.90 3.61 12.38
C LYS A 228 -12.95 4.79 12.44
N LEU A 229 -12.84 5.46 13.60
CA LEU A 229 -11.86 6.53 13.77
C LEU A 229 -10.43 6.03 13.63
N THR A 230 -10.10 4.92 14.30
CA THR A 230 -8.78 4.31 14.25
C THR A 230 -8.41 3.96 12.80
N LEU A 231 -9.28 3.27 12.08
CA LEU A 231 -9.10 2.96 10.64
C LEU A 231 -8.90 4.22 9.80
N SER A 232 -9.74 5.24 10.01
CA SER A 232 -9.69 6.47 9.20
C SER A 232 -8.45 7.31 9.49
N PHE A 233 -7.95 7.29 10.73
CA PHE A 233 -6.81 8.07 11.18
C PHE A 233 -5.46 7.41 10.86
N PHE A 234 -5.35 6.08 10.95
CA PHE A 234 -4.07 5.37 10.78
C PHE A 234 -3.72 4.97 9.34
N GLY A 235 -4.34 5.60 8.34
CA GLY A 235 -3.90 5.48 6.95
C GLY A 235 -2.62 6.25 6.68
N ILE A 236 -1.49 5.61 6.89
CA ILE A 236 -0.15 6.23 6.83
C ILE A 236 0.25 6.47 5.39
N ARG A 237 0.93 7.58 5.13
CA ARG A 237 1.54 7.86 3.82
C ARG A 237 2.97 7.33 3.83
N GLY A 238 3.38 6.65 2.76
CA GLY A 238 4.69 6.02 2.71
C GLY A 238 5.31 5.93 1.32
N VAL A 239 5.99 4.81 1.07
CA VAL A 239 6.90 4.58 -0.05
C VAL A 239 6.20 4.80 -1.39
N GLY A 240 4.97 4.31 -1.52
CA GLY A 240 4.16 4.46 -2.73
C GLY A 240 4.05 5.92 -3.19
N SER A 241 3.90 6.88 -2.26
CA SER A 241 3.80 8.30 -2.60
C SER A 241 5.03 8.83 -3.33
N PHE A 242 6.23 8.33 -3.02
CA PHE A 242 7.45 8.70 -3.74
C PHE A 242 7.48 8.08 -5.14
N CYS A 243 7.04 6.83 -5.29
CA CYS A 243 6.95 6.17 -6.59
C CYS A 243 5.97 6.90 -7.52
N TYR A 244 4.77 7.24 -7.04
CA TYR A 244 3.78 7.98 -7.83
C TYR A 244 4.25 9.40 -8.17
N LEU A 245 4.93 10.06 -7.23
CA LEU A 245 5.48 11.39 -7.46
C LEU A 245 6.56 11.34 -8.56
N ALA A 246 7.49 10.40 -8.46
CA ALA A 246 8.54 10.21 -9.46
C ALA A 246 7.93 9.86 -10.83
N TYR A 247 6.98 8.93 -10.88
CA TYR A 247 6.31 8.55 -12.11
C TYR A 247 5.63 9.75 -12.78
N GLY A 248 4.84 10.52 -12.03
CA GLY A 248 4.16 11.69 -12.58
C GLY A 248 5.14 12.73 -13.08
N LEU A 249 6.14 13.13 -12.28
CA LEU A 249 7.12 14.15 -12.67
C LEU A 249 7.94 13.79 -13.93
N ASN A 250 8.10 12.50 -14.22
CA ASN A 250 8.76 12.06 -15.46
C ASN A 250 7.83 12.05 -16.68
N ASN A 251 6.52 11.99 -16.47
CA ASN A 251 5.51 11.90 -17.53
C ASN A 251 4.71 13.19 -17.76
N MET A 252 4.93 14.22 -16.95
CA MET A 252 4.24 15.50 -17.08
C MET A 252 5.21 16.69 -17.06
N PRO A 253 5.03 17.68 -17.95
CA PRO A 253 5.79 18.93 -17.90
C PRO A 253 5.24 19.82 -16.78
N ILE A 254 5.65 19.58 -15.53
CA ILE A 254 5.27 20.42 -14.39
C ILE A 254 6.43 21.27 -13.90
N GLU A 255 6.19 22.58 -13.86
CA GLU A 255 7.04 23.53 -13.16
C GLU A 255 6.95 23.34 -11.64
N GLY A 256 8.09 23.39 -10.95
CA GLY A 256 8.14 23.32 -9.49
C GLY A 256 8.18 21.90 -8.90
N GLY A 257 8.73 20.92 -9.63
CA GLY A 257 8.91 19.55 -9.14
C GLY A 257 9.63 19.46 -7.78
N GLU A 258 10.61 20.33 -7.52
CA GLU A 258 11.29 20.41 -6.21
C GLU A 258 10.33 20.72 -5.05
N ARG A 259 9.36 21.61 -5.27
CA ARG A 259 8.35 21.94 -4.25
C ARG A 259 7.38 20.78 -4.04
N LEU A 260 7.07 20.01 -5.09
CA LEU A 260 6.23 18.81 -4.97
C LEU A 260 6.94 17.71 -4.16
N TRP A 261 8.23 17.48 -4.42
CA TRP A 261 9.09 16.63 -3.59
C TRP A 261 9.11 17.08 -2.13
N ALA A 262 9.21 18.39 -1.89
CA ALA A 262 9.19 18.95 -0.55
C ALA A 262 7.84 18.73 0.15
N ILE A 263 6.71 18.91 -0.55
CA ILE A 263 5.36 18.71 -0.01
C ILE A 263 5.12 17.24 0.34
N VAL A 264 5.40 16.32 -0.59
CA VAL A 264 5.23 14.88 -0.37
C VAL A 264 6.16 14.41 0.76
N GLY A 265 7.42 14.88 0.76
CA GLY A 265 8.36 14.62 1.83
C GLY A 265 7.85 15.10 3.19
N LEU A 266 7.30 16.32 3.28
CA LEU A 266 6.72 16.82 4.52
C LEU A 266 5.52 15.97 4.98
N VAL A 267 4.64 15.56 4.07
CA VAL A 267 3.48 14.73 4.41
C VAL A 267 3.92 13.36 4.93
N VAL A 268 4.86 12.70 4.27
CA VAL A 268 5.41 11.42 4.72
C VAL A 268 6.11 11.58 6.07
N LEU A 269 6.92 12.62 6.25
CA LEU A 269 7.59 12.92 7.53
C LEU A 269 6.59 13.10 8.67
N LEU A 270 5.58 13.94 8.47
CA LEU A 270 4.53 14.16 9.48
C LEU A 270 3.73 12.89 9.74
N SER A 271 3.41 12.11 8.70
CA SER A 271 2.70 10.83 8.84
C SER A 271 3.48 9.83 9.69
N VAL A 272 4.79 9.67 9.43
CA VAL A 272 5.67 8.77 10.20
C VAL A 272 5.79 9.23 11.64
N LEU A 273 5.99 10.54 11.88
CA LEU A 273 6.09 11.09 13.24
C LEU A 273 4.79 10.94 14.03
N PHE A 274 3.65 11.31 13.44
CA PHE A 274 2.34 11.17 14.10
C PHE A 274 2.04 9.71 14.39
N HIS A 275 2.34 8.81 13.45
CA HIS A 275 2.15 7.38 13.65
C HIS A 275 3.01 6.86 14.80
N GLY A 276 4.33 7.07 14.74
CA GLY A 276 5.27 6.57 15.75
C GLY A 276 4.97 7.06 17.17
N LEU A 277 4.36 8.24 17.32
CA LEU A 277 3.95 8.78 18.63
C LEU A 277 2.57 8.28 19.09
N THR A 278 1.66 7.99 18.16
CA THR A 278 0.22 7.81 18.47
C THR A 278 -0.24 6.36 18.38
N VAL A 279 0.46 5.50 17.64
CA VAL A 279 0.01 4.13 17.37
C VAL A 279 -0.04 3.26 18.61
N THR A 280 1.07 3.15 19.34
CA THR A 280 1.20 2.30 20.53
C THR A 280 0.18 2.65 21.62
N PRO A 281 -0.02 3.92 22.01
CA PRO A 281 -1.03 4.24 23.02
C PRO A 281 -2.45 3.97 22.54
N THR A 282 -2.75 4.23 21.26
CA THR A 282 -4.10 4.07 20.71
C THR A 282 -4.49 2.60 20.56
N MET A 283 -3.58 1.76 20.06
CA MET A 283 -3.81 0.32 19.96
C MET A 283 -3.99 -0.31 21.36
N ARG A 284 -3.16 0.05 22.34
CA ARG A 284 -3.35 -0.42 23.73
C ARG A 284 -4.68 0.02 24.34
N GLN A 285 -5.17 1.21 23.99
CA GLN A 285 -6.48 1.68 24.43
C GLN A 285 -7.62 0.91 23.75
N LEU A 286 -7.47 0.58 22.46
CA LEU A 286 -8.43 -0.23 21.72
C LEU A 286 -8.50 -1.65 22.28
N ASP A 287 -7.35 -2.30 22.48
CA ASP A 287 -7.24 -3.65 23.06
C ASP A 287 -7.92 -3.72 24.43
N ARG A 288 -7.64 -2.76 25.32
CA ARG A 288 -8.32 -2.65 26.62
C ARG A 288 -9.83 -2.49 26.51
N SER A 289 -10.30 -1.73 25.52
CA SER A 289 -11.74 -1.53 25.30
C SER A 289 -12.45 -2.76 24.75
N GLN A 290 -11.72 -3.64 24.06
CA GLN A 290 -12.18 -4.95 23.61
C GLN A 290 -11.97 -6.06 24.67
N GLY A 291 -11.49 -5.71 25.86
CA GLY A 291 -11.26 -6.66 26.96
C GLY A 291 -10.03 -7.55 26.78
N ARG A 292 -9.11 -7.19 25.86
CA ARG A 292 -7.82 -7.84 25.68
C ARG A 292 -6.80 -7.21 26.62
N ASP A 293 -5.95 -8.03 27.23
CA ASP A 293 -4.83 -7.56 28.03
C ASP A 293 -3.63 -7.30 27.08
N PRO A 294 -3.24 -6.02 26.85
CA PRO A 294 -2.12 -5.70 25.98
C PRO A 294 -0.76 -6.15 26.53
N ASP A 295 -0.70 -6.56 27.80
CA ASP A 295 0.52 -6.99 28.48
C ASP A 295 0.55 -8.50 28.77
N ALA A 296 -0.46 -9.26 28.31
CA ALA A 296 -0.48 -10.71 28.43
C ALA A 296 0.45 -11.36 27.39
N GLU A 297 1.64 -11.76 27.81
CA GLU A 297 2.54 -12.60 27.02
C GLU A 297 1.85 -13.92 26.61
N GLY A 298 1.72 -14.12 25.29
CA GLY A 298 1.51 -15.43 24.66
C GLY A 298 0.29 -16.24 25.11
N ILE A 299 -0.85 -16.04 24.45
CA ILE A 299 -1.94 -17.04 24.51
C ILE A 299 -1.63 -18.14 23.48
N PRO A 300 -1.33 -19.39 23.89
CA PRO A 300 -1.33 -20.51 22.96
C PRO A 300 -2.77 -20.72 22.43
N PRO A 301 -2.94 -21.13 21.16
CA PRO A 301 -4.26 -21.21 20.54
C PRO A 301 -5.22 -22.04 21.40
N SER A 302 -6.42 -21.52 21.61
CA SER A 302 -7.47 -22.19 22.37
C SER A 302 -7.77 -23.54 21.73
N GLY A 303 -7.23 -24.61 22.34
CA GLY A 303 -7.53 -25.98 21.96
C GLY A 303 -9.03 -26.24 22.09
N LEU A 304 -9.62 -26.76 21.02
CA LEU A 304 -10.93 -27.40 21.01
C LEU A 304 -10.99 -28.44 22.15
N GLN A 305 -11.64 -28.08 23.26
CA GLN A 305 -12.14 -29.08 24.20
C GLN A 305 -13.18 -29.92 23.48
N ARG A 306 -12.79 -31.11 23.04
CA ARG A 306 -13.73 -32.17 22.68
C ARG A 306 -14.41 -32.65 23.97
N PRO A 307 -15.75 -32.67 24.05
CA PRO A 307 -16.42 -33.38 25.13
C PRO A 307 -16.21 -34.89 24.93
N GLY A 308 -15.82 -35.57 26.02
CA GLY A 308 -15.86 -37.03 26.11
C GLY A 308 -17.28 -37.58 26.26
#